data_AF-A0A4R2NQU0-F1
#
_entry.id   AF-A0A4R2NQU0-F1
#
_cell.length_a   1.000
_cell.length_b   1.000
_cell.length_c   1.000
_cell.angle_alpha   90.00
_cell.angle_beta   90.00
_cell.angle_gamma   90.00
#
_symmetry.space_group_name_H-M   'P 1'
#
loop_
_entity.id
_entity.type
_entity.pdbx_description
1 polymer ?
#
loop_
_entity_poly.entity_id
_entity_poly.type
_entity_poly.pdbx_seq_one_letter_code
_entity_poly.pdbx_strand_id
1 'polypeptide(L)'
;MKTDQFQLDPKYFFQILNAIDDDIYISDKNGTTLWVNDSGQKNCGMSREELIGKKATELEQQGVFKPSAIKRALEAMKTITTVQKLPNGKKFMGTGHVILDYQEELKYVIAHRRDITNVVQNTSDLELKEIESLLQRYIQEIRKTNIRERLSNKDKHAFIGQSLAYVRLTELIEKIAGVDTTVLITGETGVGKNLAAEQIHNLSERCDNPLIHINCAAIPESLIESELFGYERGSFTGANSKGKAGLVKLAEHGTLFLDEISELPLHIQSKLLQLLQNKTYMPIGAAKTYEADVRIIAATNQNLEKLIKDGQFRADLFYRLNVLPVKMPPLRERKEDIFPLLYFYLKKFNVRHHKQRHFSSKVIKILQNYDWPGNIRELENLVEQLVVIAEQDDIFHSDLPEHFWEECDEKEDLLSIPSGDSLTVSLQNIEKKIIRKAYKKHKTIRKTANALGITHSLLMRRLKKYDIVQERD
;
A
#
# COMPACT_ATOMS: atom_id res chain seq x y z
N MET A 1 16.67 8.73 -15.56
CA MET A 1 17.29 10.06 -15.68
C MET A 1 17.10 10.78 -14.35
N LYS A 2 18.17 11.38 -13.80
CA LYS A 2 18.15 12.13 -12.53
C LYS A 2 17.25 13.37 -12.67
N THR A 3 16.14 13.45 -11.96
CA THR A 3 15.17 14.57 -12.04
C THR A 3 15.63 15.84 -11.32
N ASP A 4 16.68 15.79 -10.50
CA ASP A 4 17.17 16.95 -9.74
C ASP A 4 18.19 17.82 -10.47
N GLN A 5 18.28 17.71 -11.81
CA GLN A 5 19.09 18.60 -12.66
C GLN A 5 18.25 19.41 -13.66
N PHE A 6 16.96 19.61 -13.41
CA PHE A 6 16.12 20.45 -14.26
C PHE A 6 16.18 21.92 -13.81
N GLN A 7 17.18 22.66 -14.29
CA GLN A 7 17.25 24.12 -14.13
C GLN A 7 16.55 24.80 -15.32
N LEU A 8 15.27 25.13 -15.16
CA LEU A 8 14.57 26.00 -16.10
C LEU A 8 14.89 27.46 -15.73
N ASP A 9 15.46 28.24 -16.66
CA ASP A 9 15.68 29.67 -16.43
C ASP A 9 14.31 30.37 -16.27
N PRO A 10 14.01 31.00 -15.12
CA PRO A 10 12.73 31.64 -14.85
C PRO A 10 12.31 32.68 -15.90
N LYS A 11 13.27 33.26 -16.64
CA LYS A 11 12.99 34.24 -17.69
C LYS A 11 12.18 33.66 -18.86
N TYR A 12 12.30 32.36 -19.13
CA TYR A 12 11.58 31.69 -20.21
C TYR A 12 10.25 31.07 -19.76
N PHE A 13 9.94 31.10 -18.46
CA PHE A 13 8.76 30.44 -17.90
C PHE A 13 7.45 30.88 -18.59
N PHE A 14 7.21 32.18 -18.69
CA PHE A 14 6.00 32.70 -19.34
C PHE A 14 6.01 32.50 -20.87
N GLN A 15 7.19 32.45 -21.50
CA GLN A 15 7.29 32.13 -22.92
C GLN A 15 6.89 30.69 -23.20
N ILE A 16 7.29 29.76 -22.32
CA ILE A 16 6.89 28.36 -22.40
C ILE A 16 5.37 28.22 -22.22
N LEU A 17 4.79 28.93 -21.25
CA LEU A 17 3.33 28.91 -21.04
C LEU A 17 2.54 29.54 -22.21
N ASN A 18 3.10 30.52 -22.91
CA ASN A 18 2.50 31.10 -24.11
C ASN A 18 2.61 30.20 -25.35
N ALA A 19 3.58 29.27 -25.37
CA ALA A 19 3.70 28.29 -26.45
C ALA A 19 2.65 27.15 -26.36
N ILE A 20 1.86 27.11 -25.28
CA ILE A 20 0.80 26.12 -25.08
C ILE A 20 -0.51 26.63 -25.69
N ASP A 21 -1.09 25.84 -26.59
CA ASP A 21 -2.35 26.16 -27.29
C ASP A 21 -3.59 26.06 -26.39
N ASP A 22 -3.49 25.38 -25.24
CA ASP A 22 -4.54 25.37 -24.23
C ASP A 22 -4.54 26.68 -23.42
N ASP A 23 -5.69 27.08 -22.89
CA ASP A 23 -5.79 28.26 -22.04
C ASP A 23 -5.18 28.00 -20.67
N ILE A 24 -4.35 28.91 -20.22
CA ILE A 24 -3.74 28.87 -18.89
C ILE A 24 -4.06 30.16 -18.15
N TYR A 25 -4.70 30.02 -17.00
CA TYR A 25 -5.02 31.09 -16.06
C TYR A 25 -4.35 30.80 -14.72
N ILE A 26 -3.58 31.74 -14.21
CA ILE A 26 -2.95 31.65 -12.89
C ILE A 26 -3.63 32.68 -11.98
N SER A 27 -4.11 32.23 -10.83
CA SER A 27 -4.76 33.06 -9.83
C SER A 27 -4.11 32.91 -8.45
N ASP A 28 -4.28 33.94 -7.62
CA ASP A 28 -3.93 33.87 -6.20
C ASP A 28 -4.89 32.95 -5.42
N LYS A 29 -4.61 32.77 -4.13
CA LYS A 29 -5.44 31.99 -3.20
C LYS A 29 -6.90 32.47 -3.07
N ASN A 30 -7.23 33.68 -3.52
CA ASN A 30 -8.58 34.24 -3.49
C ASN A 30 -9.27 34.16 -4.86
N GLY A 31 -8.64 33.55 -5.87
CA GLY A 31 -9.15 33.48 -7.23
C GLY A 31 -8.99 34.77 -8.02
N THR A 32 -8.13 35.69 -7.58
CA THR A 32 -7.77 36.90 -8.32
C THR A 32 -6.76 36.54 -9.41
N THR A 33 -7.03 36.91 -10.66
CA THR A 33 -6.16 36.60 -11.79
C THR A 33 -4.82 37.32 -11.68
N LEU A 34 -3.73 36.56 -11.67
CA LEU A 34 -2.35 37.07 -11.67
C LEU A 34 -1.76 37.09 -13.08
N TRP A 35 -2.09 36.09 -13.89
CA TRP A 35 -1.54 35.96 -15.24
C TRP A 35 -2.39 35.05 -16.13
N VAL A 36 -2.36 35.30 -17.44
CA VAL A 36 -3.09 34.52 -18.46
C VAL A 36 -2.22 34.34 -19.69
N ASN A 37 -2.18 33.16 -20.31
CA ASN A 37 -1.41 32.96 -21.54
C ASN A 37 -2.09 33.56 -22.79
N ASP A 38 -1.38 33.59 -23.92
CA ASP A 38 -1.89 34.18 -25.16
C ASP A 38 -3.16 33.50 -25.68
N SER A 39 -3.28 32.18 -25.51
CA SER A 39 -4.53 31.46 -25.83
C SER A 39 -5.70 31.92 -24.97
N GLY A 40 -5.49 32.04 -23.65
CA GLY A 40 -6.53 32.42 -22.69
C GLY A 40 -7.13 33.79 -22.99
N GLN A 41 -6.31 34.81 -23.26
CA GLN A 41 -6.79 36.15 -23.62
C GLN A 41 -7.58 36.14 -24.94
N LYS A 42 -7.09 35.42 -25.96
CA LYS A 42 -7.75 35.30 -27.26
C LYS A 42 -9.11 34.64 -27.15
N ASN A 43 -9.22 33.55 -26.38
CA ASN A 43 -10.46 32.80 -26.24
C ASN A 43 -11.49 33.54 -25.37
N CYS A 44 -11.06 34.25 -24.32
CA CYS A 44 -11.96 35.09 -23.52
C CYS A 44 -12.38 36.39 -24.19
N GLY A 45 -11.73 36.81 -25.28
CA GLY A 45 -12.03 38.06 -25.97
C GLY A 45 -11.72 39.31 -25.13
N MET A 46 -10.82 39.18 -24.15
CA MET A 46 -10.35 40.26 -23.28
C MET A 46 -8.83 40.24 -23.28
N SER A 47 -8.22 41.43 -23.25
CA SER A 47 -6.77 41.56 -23.12
C SER A 47 -6.28 41.00 -21.78
N ARG A 48 -5.02 40.57 -21.73
CA ARG A 48 -4.39 40.11 -20.48
C ARG A 48 -4.49 41.18 -19.38
N GLU A 49 -4.32 42.45 -19.73
CA GLU A 49 -4.39 43.60 -18.83
C GLU A 49 -5.78 43.77 -18.20
N GLU A 50 -6.84 43.51 -18.96
CA GLU A 50 -8.23 43.58 -18.47
C GLU A 50 -8.61 42.39 -17.56
N LEU A 51 -7.91 41.27 -17.70
CA LEU A 51 -8.15 40.05 -16.93
C LEU A 51 -7.39 40.06 -15.60
N ILE A 52 -6.15 40.58 -15.59
CA ILE A 52 -5.32 40.67 -14.38
C ILE A 52 -6.03 41.53 -13.31
N GLY A 53 -6.03 41.06 -12.08
CA GLY A 53 -6.67 41.73 -10.94
C GLY A 53 -8.17 41.44 -10.77
N LYS A 54 -8.84 40.87 -11.78
CA LYS A 54 -10.25 40.45 -11.65
C LYS A 54 -10.38 39.10 -10.99
N LYS A 55 -11.42 38.93 -10.16
CA LYS A 55 -11.73 37.64 -9.53
C LYS A 55 -12.44 36.71 -10.50
N ALA A 56 -12.15 35.41 -10.39
CA ALA A 56 -12.81 34.39 -11.21
C ALA A 56 -14.34 34.35 -11.01
N THR A 57 -14.84 34.76 -9.84
CA THR A 57 -16.27 34.92 -9.55
C THR A 57 -16.88 36.10 -10.29
N GLU A 58 -16.15 37.20 -10.41
CA GLU A 58 -16.57 38.41 -11.13
C GLU A 58 -16.61 38.15 -12.64
N LEU A 59 -15.57 37.49 -13.18
CA LEU A 59 -15.53 37.11 -14.60
C LEU A 59 -16.66 36.14 -14.97
N GLU A 60 -17.04 35.24 -14.07
CA GLU A 60 -18.21 34.37 -14.27
C GLU A 60 -19.53 35.14 -14.25
N GLN A 61 -19.68 36.13 -13.35
CA GLN A 61 -20.85 37.00 -13.30
C GLN A 61 -20.96 37.90 -14.54
N GLN A 62 -19.83 38.37 -15.06
CA GLN A 62 -19.74 39.10 -16.34
C GLN A 62 -20.00 38.21 -17.55
N GLY A 63 -20.13 36.89 -17.35
CA GLY A 63 -20.44 35.93 -18.40
C GLY A 63 -19.24 35.54 -19.27
N VAL A 64 -18.02 35.93 -18.91
CA VAL A 64 -16.79 35.64 -19.70
C VAL A 64 -16.60 34.13 -19.88
N PHE A 65 -16.98 33.35 -18.86
CA PHE A 65 -17.08 31.90 -18.91
C PHE A 65 -18.03 31.43 -17.80
N LYS A 66 -18.79 30.36 -18.05
CA LYS A 66 -19.68 29.78 -17.02
C LYS A 66 -19.79 28.26 -17.17
N PRO A 67 -19.68 27.47 -16.10
CA PRO A 67 -19.20 27.83 -14.75
C PRO A 67 -17.70 28.16 -14.72
N SER A 68 -17.19 28.74 -13.62
CA SER A 68 -15.75 28.97 -13.42
C SER A 68 -15.02 27.77 -12.80
N ALA A 69 -14.00 27.24 -13.50
CA ALA A 69 -13.17 26.14 -12.98
C ALA A 69 -12.35 26.56 -11.74
N ILE A 70 -11.82 27.79 -11.71
CA ILE A 70 -11.09 28.34 -10.55
C ILE A 70 -12.01 28.44 -9.33
N LYS A 71 -13.21 28.99 -9.52
CA LYS A 71 -14.19 29.14 -8.44
C LYS A 71 -14.55 27.77 -7.84
N ARG A 72 -14.85 26.79 -8.68
CA ARG A 72 -15.19 25.44 -8.22
C ARG A 72 -14.02 24.77 -7.48
N ALA A 73 -12.81 24.92 -8.00
CA ALA A 73 -11.62 24.38 -7.34
C ALA A 73 -11.35 25.04 -5.97
N LEU A 74 -11.61 26.34 -5.84
CA LEU A 74 -11.53 27.07 -4.56
C LEU A 74 -12.62 26.64 -3.58
N GLU A 75 -13.87 26.53 -4.02
CA GLU A 75 -14.99 26.10 -3.18
C GLU A 75 -14.81 24.68 -2.64
N ALA A 76 -14.22 23.79 -3.45
CA ALA A 76 -13.99 22.40 -3.07
C ALA A 76 -12.60 22.14 -2.48
N MET A 77 -11.70 23.13 -2.49
CA MET A 77 -10.29 23.02 -2.09
C MET A 77 -9.56 21.82 -2.72
N LYS A 78 -9.92 21.46 -3.95
CA LYS A 78 -9.34 20.33 -4.70
C LYS A 78 -9.37 20.56 -6.19
N THR A 79 -8.64 19.74 -6.94
CA THR A 79 -8.64 19.83 -8.41
C THR A 79 -10.00 19.41 -8.96
N ILE A 80 -10.66 20.29 -9.73
CA ILE A 80 -11.98 20.03 -10.32
C ILE A 80 -11.94 20.30 -11.82
N THR A 81 -12.55 19.40 -12.59
CA THR A 81 -12.81 19.57 -14.03
C THR A 81 -14.28 19.86 -14.27
N THR A 82 -14.58 20.80 -15.18
CA THR A 82 -15.94 21.10 -15.63
C THR A 82 -15.95 21.62 -17.06
N VAL A 83 -17.08 21.45 -17.75
CA VAL A 83 -17.31 22.09 -19.05
C VAL A 83 -17.73 23.55 -18.85
N GLN A 84 -16.95 24.48 -19.39
CA GLN A 84 -17.22 25.91 -19.39
C GLN A 84 -17.77 26.34 -20.75
N LYS A 85 -18.82 27.16 -20.73
CA LYS A 85 -19.38 27.82 -21.91
C LYS A 85 -18.90 29.26 -21.97
N LEU A 86 -18.44 29.69 -23.14
CA LEU A 86 -18.06 31.08 -23.41
C LEU A 86 -19.20 31.80 -24.18
N PRO A 87 -19.26 33.14 -24.13
CA PRO A 87 -20.29 33.94 -24.85
C PRO A 87 -20.36 33.67 -26.34
N ASN A 88 -19.23 33.32 -26.96
CA ASN A 88 -19.12 33.01 -28.38
C ASN A 88 -19.68 31.61 -28.75
N GLY A 89 -20.29 30.90 -27.80
CA GLY A 89 -20.88 29.57 -28.02
C GLY A 89 -19.89 28.42 -27.96
N LYS A 90 -18.58 28.69 -27.84
CA LYS A 90 -17.58 27.65 -27.68
C LYS A 90 -17.68 26.97 -26.31
N LYS A 91 -17.35 25.67 -26.30
CA LYS A 91 -17.32 24.84 -25.09
C LYS A 91 -15.87 24.46 -24.79
N PHE A 92 -15.46 24.67 -23.56
CA PHE A 92 -14.12 24.36 -23.07
C PHE A 92 -14.20 23.35 -21.94
N MET A 93 -13.28 22.39 -21.89
CA MET A 93 -13.05 21.60 -20.69
C MET A 93 -12.06 22.36 -19.81
N GLY A 94 -12.53 22.91 -18.70
CA GLY A 94 -11.70 23.64 -17.74
C GLY A 94 -11.40 22.80 -16.50
N THR A 95 -10.12 22.62 -16.19
CA THR A 95 -9.64 22.01 -14.95
C THR A 95 -8.98 23.07 -14.08
N GLY A 96 -9.53 23.30 -12.88
CA GLY A 96 -8.90 24.13 -11.85
C GLY A 96 -8.03 23.27 -10.94
N HIS A 97 -6.74 23.60 -10.86
CA HIS A 97 -5.73 22.94 -10.03
C HIS A 97 -5.41 23.81 -8.81
N VAL A 98 -5.42 23.21 -7.63
CA VAL A 98 -5.03 23.85 -6.36
C VAL A 98 -3.55 23.58 -6.10
N ILE A 99 -2.77 24.64 -5.90
CA ILE A 99 -1.34 24.57 -5.58
C ILE A 99 -1.15 24.97 -4.12
N LEU A 100 -0.69 24.02 -3.31
CA LEU A 100 -0.35 24.21 -1.90
C LEU A 100 1.16 24.45 -1.76
N ASP A 101 1.56 25.16 -0.71
CA ASP A 101 2.96 25.27 -0.32
C ASP A 101 3.43 24.10 0.56
N TYR A 102 4.68 24.16 1.04
CA TYR A 102 5.27 23.12 1.89
C TYR A 102 4.59 22.98 3.27
N GLN A 103 3.77 23.95 3.67
CA GLN A 103 2.99 23.93 4.90
C GLN A 103 1.53 23.51 4.66
N GLU A 104 1.22 23.03 3.45
CA GLU A 104 -0.12 22.64 3.00
C GLU A 104 -1.12 23.82 2.92
N GLU A 105 -0.63 25.06 2.87
CA GLU A 105 -1.48 26.23 2.68
C GLU A 105 -1.70 26.55 1.20
N LEU A 106 -2.92 26.95 0.83
CA LEU A 106 -3.27 27.33 -0.53
C LEU A 106 -2.47 28.56 -0.98
N LYS A 107 -1.67 28.39 -2.03
CA LYS A 107 -0.85 29.45 -2.62
C LYS A 107 -1.44 30.00 -3.91
N TYR A 108 -1.77 29.11 -4.86
CA TYR A 108 -2.27 29.48 -6.18
C TYR A 108 -3.38 28.54 -6.65
N VAL A 109 -4.20 29.04 -7.57
CA VAL A 109 -5.12 28.20 -8.34
C VAL A 109 -4.86 28.41 -9.82
N ILE A 110 -4.66 27.32 -10.55
CA ILE A 110 -4.35 27.34 -11.98
C ILE A 110 -5.54 26.74 -12.73
N ALA A 111 -6.17 27.48 -13.64
CA ALA A 111 -7.10 26.91 -14.60
C ALA A 111 -6.37 26.56 -15.90
N HIS A 112 -6.51 25.31 -16.30
CA HIS A 112 -6.17 24.81 -17.63
C HIS A 112 -7.46 24.57 -18.40
N ARG A 113 -7.62 25.14 -19.62
CA ARG A 113 -8.81 24.90 -20.43
C ARG A 113 -8.46 24.46 -21.84
N ARG A 114 -9.14 23.42 -22.31
CA ARG A 114 -9.03 22.92 -23.69
C ARG A 114 -10.33 23.13 -24.45
N ASP A 115 -10.23 23.64 -25.69
CA ASP A 115 -11.40 23.77 -26.58
C ASP A 115 -11.89 22.36 -26.96
N ILE A 116 -13.12 22.04 -26.57
CA ILE A 116 -13.77 20.75 -26.89
C ILE A 116 -14.96 20.95 -27.82
N THR A 117 -15.10 22.14 -28.43
CA THR A 117 -16.28 22.52 -29.21
C THR A 117 -16.56 21.47 -30.29
N ASN A 118 -15.55 21.04 -31.04
CA ASN A 118 -15.70 20.04 -32.12
C ASN A 118 -16.04 18.63 -31.61
N VAL A 119 -15.68 18.30 -30.37
CA VAL A 119 -15.94 16.99 -29.76
C VAL A 119 -17.38 16.92 -29.22
N VAL A 120 -17.96 18.06 -28.86
CA VAL A 120 -19.26 18.17 -28.17
C VAL A 120 -20.28 18.95 -29.01
N GLN A 121 -20.07 18.96 -30.34
CA GLN A 121 -21.03 19.49 -31.30
C GLN A 121 -22.32 18.66 -31.25
N ASN A 122 -23.47 19.33 -31.26
CA ASN A 122 -24.83 18.74 -31.23
C ASN A 122 -25.25 18.03 -29.93
N THR A 123 -24.48 18.17 -28.85
CA THR A 123 -24.79 17.53 -27.56
C THR A 123 -25.65 18.44 -26.67
N SER A 124 -26.77 17.91 -26.18
CA SER A 124 -27.68 18.57 -25.24
C SER A 124 -27.06 18.74 -23.84
N ASP A 125 -27.61 19.63 -23.01
CA ASP A 125 -27.08 19.89 -21.65
C ASP A 125 -27.20 18.68 -20.70
N LEU A 126 -28.07 17.72 -21.00
CA LEU A 126 -28.21 16.46 -20.28
C LEU A 126 -27.10 15.47 -20.63
N GLU A 127 -26.81 15.32 -21.92
CA GLU A 127 -25.70 14.48 -22.41
C GLU A 127 -24.33 15.07 -22.02
N LEU A 128 -24.22 16.38 -21.85
CA LEU A 128 -23.02 17.04 -21.31
C LEU A 128 -22.68 16.57 -19.89
N LYS A 129 -23.67 16.31 -19.03
CA LYS A 129 -23.45 15.75 -17.68
C LYS A 129 -23.00 14.29 -17.74
N GLU A 130 -23.55 13.51 -18.67
CA GLU A 130 -23.09 12.14 -18.91
C GLU A 130 -21.66 12.11 -19.45
N ILE A 131 -21.32 13.04 -20.35
CA ILE A 131 -19.95 13.23 -20.83
C ILE A 131 -19.03 13.69 -19.68
N GLU A 132 -19.45 14.59 -18.78
CA GLU A 132 -18.68 14.93 -17.58
C GLU A 132 -18.41 13.71 -16.70
N SER A 133 -19.41 12.86 -16.49
CA SER A 133 -19.28 11.60 -15.73
C SER A 133 -18.33 10.61 -16.43
N LEU A 134 -18.48 10.44 -17.75
CA LEU A 134 -17.60 9.59 -18.57
C LEU A 134 -16.16 10.11 -18.60
N LEU A 135 -15.97 11.43 -18.66
CA LEU A 135 -14.66 12.05 -18.61
C LEU A 135 -14.05 12.00 -17.22
N GLN A 136 -14.82 12.12 -16.15
CA GLN A 136 -14.34 11.87 -14.79
C GLN A 136 -13.87 10.43 -14.65
N ARG A 137 -14.65 9.47 -15.17
CA ARG A 137 -14.28 8.06 -15.23
C ARG A 137 -13.03 7.84 -16.08
N TYR A 138 -12.91 8.51 -17.23
CA TYR A 138 -11.74 8.41 -18.11
C TYR A 138 -10.50 9.08 -17.50
N ILE A 139 -10.64 10.20 -16.79
CA ILE A 139 -9.57 10.83 -16.00
C ILE A 139 -9.19 9.93 -14.83
N GLN A 140 -10.12 9.22 -14.20
CA GLN A 140 -9.81 8.19 -13.21
C GLN A 140 -9.03 7.04 -13.84
N GLU A 141 -9.41 6.56 -15.04
CA GLU A 141 -8.65 5.55 -15.80
C GLU A 141 -7.24 6.05 -16.18
N ILE A 142 -7.10 7.31 -16.61
CA ILE A 142 -5.79 7.94 -16.85
C ILE A 142 -5.01 8.10 -15.55
N ARG A 143 -5.66 8.43 -14.43
CA ARG A 143 -5.02 8.43 -13.10
C ARG A 143 -4.55 7.03 -12.74
N LYS A 144 -5.31 5.96 -12.99
CA LYS A 144 -4.85 4.57 -12.84
C LYS A 144 -3.62 4.28 -13.70
N THR A 145 -3.54 4.86 -14.90
CA THR A 145 -2.39 4.70 -15.81
C THR A 145 -1.17 5.50 -15.32
N ASN A 146 -1.38 6.75 -14.85
CA ASN A 146 -0.35 7.64 -14.29
C ASN A 146 0.07 7.25 -12.86
N ILE A 147 -0.70 6.40 -12.16
CA ILE A 147 -0.31 5.80 -10.89
C ILE A 147 0.88 4.86 -11.10
N ARG A 148 1.04 4.21 -12.27
CA ARG A 148 2.27 3.46 -12.59
C ARG A 148 3.51 4.36 -12.60
N GLU A 149 3.39 5.63 -12.99
CA GLU A 149 4.50 6.59 -12.94
C GLU A 149 4.65 7.29 -11.58
N ARG A 150 3.54 7.61 -10.89
CA ARG A 150 3.58 8.21 -9.54
C ARG A 150 4.06 7.24 -8.46
N LEU A 151 3.84 5.94 -8.63
CA LEU A 151 4.41 4.89 -7.77
C LEU A 151 5.95 4.80 -7.91
N SER A 152 6.54 5.38 -8.96
CA SER A 152 8.01 5.45 -9.09
C SER A 152 8.64 6.63 -8.31
N ASN A 153 7.85 7.64 -7.91
CA ASN A 153 8.37 8.91 -7.38
C ASN A 153 7.79 9.34 -6.02
N LYS A 154 7.14 8.44 -5.27
CA LYS A 154 6.96 8.61 -3.82
C LYS A 154 7.64 7.45 -3.12
N ASP A 155 8.75 7.74 -2.44
CA ASP A 155 9.56 6.83 -1.60
C ASP A 155 8.81 6.27 -0.36
N LYS A 156 7.52 5.95 -0.48
CA LYS A 156 6.74 5.30 0.57
C LYS A 156 6.17 4.01 0.02
N HIS A 157 6.92 2.94 0.28
CA HIS A 157 6.53 1.53 0.16
C HIS A 157 5.89 1.15 -1.18
N ALA A 158 6.73 0.99 -2.22
CA ALA A 158 6.29 0.37 -3.45
C ALA A 158 5.80 -1.06 -3.14
N PHE A 159 4.56 -1.36 -3.52
CA PHE A 159 4.07 -2.72 -3.64
C PHE A 159 4.95 -3.38 -4.71
N ILE A 160 5.84 -4.32 -4.35
CA ILE A 160 6.86 -4.89 -5.25
C ILE A 160 6.61 -6.39 -5.45
N GLY A 161 6.58 -6.82 -6.70
CA GLY A 161 6.52 -8.22 -7.09
C GLY A 161 6.44 -8.41 -8.60
N GLN A 162 6.78 -9.60 -9.06
CA GLN A 162 6.72 -10.08 -10.44
C GLN A 162 6.07 -11.46 -10.54
N SER A 163 5.82 -12.13 -9.41
CA SER A 163 5.19 -13.44 -9.35
C SER A 163 3.76 -13.40 -9.90
N LEU A 164 3.32 -14.52 -10.46
CA LEU A 164 1.93 -14.63 -10.94
C LEU A 164 0.91 -14.41 -9.82
N ALA A 165 1.23 -14.87 -8.60
CA ALA A 165 0.41 -14.65 -7.42
C ALA A 165 0.27 -13.15 -7.10
N TYR A 166 1.36 -12.40 -7.20
CA TYR A 166 1.37 -10.96 -7.02
C TYR A 166 0.63 -10.20 -8.13
N VAL A 167 0.79 -10.60 -9.39
CA VAL A 167 0.06 -9.98 -10.52
C VAL A 167 -1.45 -10.14 -10.33
N ARG A 168 -1.91 -11.38 -10.03
CA ARG A 168 -3.33 -11.66 -9.75
C ARG A 168 -3.87 -10.87 -8.57
N LEU A 169 -3.07 -10.75 -7.50
CA LEU A 169 -3.44 -9.95 -6.33
C LEU A 169 -3.59 -8.47 -6.68
N THR A 170 -2.69 -7.93 -7.50
CA THR A 170 -2.74 -6.53 -7.93
C THR A 170 -3.98 -6.27 -8.80
N GLU A 171 -4.28 -7.14 -9.76
CA GLU A 171 -5.50 -7.06 -10.57
C GLU A 171 -6.77 -7.16 -9.72
N LEU A 172 -6.76 -7.99 -8.67
CA LEU A 172 -7.86 -8.10 -7.73
C LEU A 172 -8.03 -6.81 -6.92
N ILE A 173 -6.94 -6.24 -6.41
CA ILE A 173 -6.93 -4.96 -5.69
C ILE A 173 -7.49 -3.84 -6.57
N GLU A 174 -7.07 -3.75 -7.83
CA GLU A 174 -7.58 -2.75 -8.79
C GLU A 174 -9.09 -2.88 -9.01
N LYS A 175 -9.61 -4.11 -9.14
CA LYS A 175 -11.05 -4.37 -9.28
C LYS A 175 -11.82 -3.99 -8.01
N ILE A 176 -11.30 -4.35 -6.85
CA ILE A 176 -11.93 -4.09 -5.54
C ILE A 176 -11.91 -2.59 -5.21
N ALA A 177 -10.86 -1.88 -5.61
CA ALA A 177 -10.71 -0.45 -5.34
C ALA A 177 -11.86 0.37 -5.95
N GLY A 178 -12.35 -0.04 -7.13
CA GLY A 178 -13.44 0.62 -7.85
C GLY A 178 -14.85 0.39 -7.29
N VAL A 179 -15.01 -0.37 -6.20
CA VAL A 179 -16.31 -0.63 -5.56
C VAL A 179 -16.31 -0.13 -4.13
N ASP A 180 -17.36 0.59 -3.73
CA ASP A 180 -17.52 1.15 -2.39
C ASP A 180 -18.12 0.14 -1.37
N THR A 181 -17.46 -1.00 -1.24
CA THR A 181 -17.88 -2.12 -0.39
C THR A 181 -16.80 -2.47 0.62
N THR A 182 -17.21 -3.12 1.73
CA THR A 182 -16.31 -3.63 2.77
C THR A 182 -15.35 -4.67 2.21
N VAL A 183 -14.07 -4.52 2.53
CA VAL A 183 -13.01 -5.45 2.13
C VAL A 183 -12.43 -6.13 3.36
N LEU A 184 -12.24 -7.45 3.29
CA LEU A 184 -11.57 -8.24 4.32
C LEU A 184 -10.24 -8.79 3.77
N ILE A 185 -9.13 -8.30 4.30
CA ILE A 185 -7.78 -8.73 3.94
C ILE A 185 -7.31 -9.79 4.94
N THR A 186 -7.08 -11.00 4.46
CA THR A 186 -6.58 -12.11 5.27
C THR A 186 -5.16 -12.48 4.86
N GLY A 187 -4.35 -12.92 5.80
CA GLY A 187 -3.00 -13.41 5.52
C GLY A 187 -2.10 -13.32 6.73
N GLU A 188 -0.99 -14.05 6.67
CA GLU A 188 -0.04 -14.15 7.78
C GLU A 188 0.52 -12.78 8.22
N THR A 189 1.11 -12.74 9.40
CA THR A 189 1.82 -11.54 9.87
C THR A 189 2.98 -11.21 8.92
N GLY A 190 3.15 -9.93 8.60
CA GLY A 190 4.28 -9.46 7.79
C GLY A 190 4.14 -9.64 6.27
N VAL A 191 3.00 -10.09 5.73
CA VAL A 191 2.80 -10.22 4.26
C VAL A 191 2.57 -8.90 3.52
N GLY A 192 2.34 -7.80 4.25
CA GLY A 192 2.05 -6.48 3.69
C GLY A 192 0.56 -6.13 3.57
N LYS A 193 -0.29 -6.60 4.51
CA LYS A 193 -1.73 -6.29 4.52
C LYS A 193 -2.01 -4.78 4.53
N ASN A 194 -1.21 -4.01 5.26
CA ASN A 194 -1.38 -2.55 5.38
C ASN A 194 -1.11 -1.86 4.04
N LEU A 195 -0.11 -2.33 3.29
CA LEU A 195 0.16 -1.84 1.94
C LEU A 195 -1.00 -2.17 0.99
N ALA A 196 -1.58 -3.36 1.09
CA ALA A 196 -2.75 -3.71 0.29
C ALA A 196 -3.95 -2.79 0.62
N ALA A 197 -4.21 -2.48 1.89
CA ALA A 197 -5.25 -1.55 2.30
C ALA A 197 -5.01 -0.12 1.77
N GLU A 198 -3.78 0.37 1.87
CA GLU A 198 -3.36 1.67 1.30
C GLU A 198 -3.56 1.70 -0.21
N GLN A 199 -3.18 0.64 -0.93
CA GLN A 199 -3.37 0.55 -2.39
C GLN A 199 -4.85 0.56 -2.77
N ILE A 200 -5.70 -0.19 -2.06
CA ILE A 200 -7.15 -0.19 -2.29
C ILE A 200 -7.72 1.21 -2.11
N HIS A 201 -7.33 1.92 -1.05
CA HIS A 201 -7.76 3.29 -0.82
C HIS A 201 -7.27 4.24 -1.93
N ASN A 202 -5.98 4.21 -2.26
CA ASN A 202 -5.36 5.07 -3.27
C ASN A 202 -5.94 4.89 -4.68
N LEU A 203 -6.41 3.69 -5.00
CA LEU A 203 -7.03 3.35 -6.29
C LEU A 203 -8.55 3.58 -6.32
N SER A 204 -9.16 3.95 -5.19
CA SER A 204 -10.60 4.13 -5.07
C SER A 204 -11.06 5.56 -5.39
N GLU A 205 -12.37 5.75 -5.51
CA GLU A 205 -12.99 7.08 -5.63
C GLU A 205 -12.76 7.96 -4.39
N ARG A 206 -12.43 7.35 -3.24
CA ARG A 206 -12.18 8.02 -1.97
C ARG A 206 -10.69 8.35 -1.73
N CYS A 207 -9.83 8.23 -2.75
CA CYS A 207 -8.37 8.45 -2.62
C CYS A 207 -7.97 9.88 -2.20
N ASP A 208 -8.82 10.87 -2.46
CA ASP A 208 -8.59 12.27 -2.05
C ASP A 208 -9.11 12.55 -0.61
N ASN A 209 -9.70 11.56 0.06
CA ASN A 209 -10.28 11.65 1.42
C ASN A 209 -9.38 10.91 2.45
N PRO A 210 -9.56 11.10 3.77
CA PRO A 210 -8.67 10.49 4.75
C PRO A 210 -8.70 8.96 4.76
N LEU A 211 -7.51 8.35 4.88
CA LEU A 211 -7.33 6.96 5.29
C LEU A 211 -6.98 6.93 6.78
N ILE A 212 -7.94 6.58 7.61
CA ILE A 212 -7.74 6.43 9.06
C ILE A 212 -7.37 4.98 9.34
N HIS A 213 -6.13 4.75 9.79
CA HIS A 213 -5.64 3.43 10.16
C HIS A 213 -5.64 3.26 11.68
N ILE A 214 -6.15 2.12 12.15
CA ILE A 214 -6.13 1.71 13.54
C ILE A 214 -5.70 0.25 13.64
N ASN A 215 -4.74 -0.03 14.51
CA ASN A 215 -4.40 -1.40 14.91
C ASN A 215 -5.17 -1.74 16.19
N CYS A 216 -6.15 -2.64 16.08
CA CYS A 216 -7.01 -3.02 17.19
C CYS A 216 -6.25 -3.74 18.32
N ALA A 217 -5.16 -4.44 18.01
CA ALA A 217 -4.31 -5.12 18.99
C ALA A 217 -3.48 -4.15 19.85
N ALA A 218 -3.21 -2.94 19.34
CA ALA A 218 -2.35 -1.96 20.01
C ALA A 218 -3.10 -1.11 21.05
N ILE A 219 -4.43 -1.12 21.04
CA ILE A 219 -5.25 -0.28 21.90
C ILE A 219 -5.85 -1.13 23.02
N PRO A 220 -5.74 -0.70 24.29
CA PRO A 220 -6.39 -1.40 25.40
C PRO A 220 -7.89 -1.57 25.18
N GLU A 221 -8.42 -2.73 25.57
CA GLU A 221 -9.86 -3.02 25.49
C GLU A 221 -10.73 -1.95 26.15
N SER A 222 -10.27 -1.34 27.25
CA SER A 222 -11.01 -0.27 27.93
C SER A 222 -11.11 1.04 27.13
N LEU A 223 -10.25 1.24 26.13
CA LEU A 223 -10.16 2.47 25.35
C LEU A 223 -10.68 2.33 23.93
N ILE A 224 -10.65 1.12 23.35
CA ILE A 224 -10.99 0.88 21.94
C ILE A 224 -12.36 1.43 21.55
N GLU A 225 -13.36 1.34 22.44
CA GLU A 225 -14.70 1.88 22.20
C GLU A 225 -14.67 3.40 22.02
N SER A 226 -13.98 4.07 22.94
CA SER A 226 -13.87 5.52 22.97
C SER A 226 -13.01 6.06 21.82
N GLU A 227 -12.02 5.27 21.36
CA GLU A 227 -11.23 5.59 20.18
C GLU A 227 -12.05 5.45 18.90
N LEU A 228 -12.77 4.34 18.71
CA LEU A 228 -13.54 4.10 17.50
C LEU A 228 -14.74 5.04 17.36
N PHE A 229 -15.56 5.15 18.41
CA PHE A 229 -16.86 5.83 18.34
C PHE A 229 -16.88 7.22 18.98
N GLY A 230 -15.87 7.56 19.77
CA GLY A 230 -15.83 8.82 20.50
C GLY A 230 -16.75 8.84 21.71
N TYR A 231 -16.79 9.98 22.40
CA TYR A 231 -17.62 10.16 23.58
C TYR A 231 -18.06 11.62 23.77
N GLU A 232 -19.25 11.80 24.35
CA GLU A 232 -19.76 13.10 24.76
C GLU A 232 -19.22 13.51 26.14
N ARG A 233 -19.31 14.81 26.43
CA ARG A 233 -18.82 15.41 27.68
C ARG A 233 -19.51 14.77 28.88
N GLY A 234 -18.74 14.37 29.88
CA GLY A 234 -19.27 13.82 31.14
C GLY A 234 -19.80 12.38 31.05
N SER A 235 -19.45 11.64 30.00
CA SER A 235 -19.89 10.26 29.77
C SER A 235 -19.32 9.23 30.76
N PHE A 236 -18.13 9.45 31.33
CA PHE A 236 -17.53 8.58 32.36
C PHE A 236 -16.46 9.32 33.19
N THR A 237 -16.02 8.72 34.31
CA THR A 237 -14.98 9.28 35.19
C THR A 237 -13.62 9.33 34.47
N GLY A 238 -13.12 10.54 34.20
CA GLY A 238 -11.89 10.79 33.43
C GLY A 238 -12.12 11.23 31.98
N ALA A 239 -13.38 11.33 31.53
CA ALA A 239 -13.72 11.90 30.23
C ALA A 239 -13.29 13.37 30.13
N ASN A 240 -12.69 13.76 29.00
CA ASN A 240 -12.33 15.16 28.77
C ASN A 240 -13.60 16.02 28.77
N SER A 241 -13.54 17.15 29.48
CA SER A 241 -14.58 18.19 29.51
C SER A 241 -15.05 18.67 28.14
N LYS A 242 -14.26 18.47 27.07
CA LYS A 242 -14.62 18.84 25.69
C LYS A 242 -15.26 17.70 24.87
N GLY A 243 -15.23 16.45 25.34
CA GLY A 243 -15.57 15.26 24.55
C GLY A 243 -14.44 14.86 23.60
N LYS A 244 -14.59 13.74 22.88
CA LYS A 244 -13.63 13.28 21.87
C LYS A 244 -14.36 12.73 20.65
N ALA A 245 -13.97 13.17 19.46
CA ALA A 245 -14.45 12.59 18.20
C ALA A 245 -13.81 11.21 17.99
N GLY A 246 -14.62 10.21 17.63
CA GLY A 246 -14.15 8.87 17.30
C GLY A 246 -13.51 8.79 15.91
N LEU A 247 -12.73 7.75 15.69
CA LEU A 247 -12.07 7.45 14.42
C LEU A 247 -13.07 7.28 13.26
N VAL A 248 -14.28 6.76 13.53
CA VAL A 248 -15.34 6.70 12.53
C VAL A 248 -15.70 8.10 12.01
N LYS A 249 -15.79 9.10 12.91
CA LYS A 249 -16.06 10.49 12.51
C LYS A 249 -14.88 11.11 11.77
N LEU A 250 -13.66 10.77 12.15
CA LEU A 250 -12.45 11.26 11.47
C LEU A 250 -12.29 10.66 10.07
N ALA A 251 -12.87 9.49 9.82
CA ALA A 251 -12.84 8.79 8.54
C ALA A 251 -14.01 9.15 7.61
N GLU A 252 -14.83 10.15 7.95
CA GLU A 252 -16.00 10.57 7.16
C GLU A 252 -15.62 10.86 5.69
N HIS A 253 -16.42 10.36 4.75
CA HIS A 253 -16.17 10.34 3.29
C HIS A 253 -14.90 9.59 2.85
N GLY A 254 -14.07 9.17 3.79
CA GLY A 254 -12.81 8.47 3.58
C GLY A 254 -12.93 6.98 3.81
N THR A 255 -11.84 6.39 4.29
CA THR A 255 -11.70 4.96 4.54
C THR A 255 -11.18 4.72 5.95
N LEU A 256 -11.83 3.84 6.70
CA LEU A 256 -11.37 3.34 7.99
C LEU A 256 -10.75 1.95 7.78
N PHE A 257 -9.46 1.83 8.06
CA PHE A 257 -8.70 0.60 8.00
C PHE A 257 -8.51 0.03 9.42
N LEU A 258 -9.15 -1.11 9.68
CA LEU A 258 -9.12 -1.85 10.94
C LEU A 258 -8.13 -3.02 10.83
N ASP A 259 -6.92 -2.84 11.32
CA ASP A 259 -5.90 -3.90 11.38
C ASP A 259 -6.05 -4.76 12.63
N GLU A 260 -5.81 -6.06 12.49
CA GLU A 260 -6.06 -7.11 13.49
C GLU A 260 -7.48 -7.10 14.09
N ILE A 261 -8.50 -7.11 13.21
CA ILE A 261 -9.92 -7.07 13.59
C ILE A 261 -10.37 -8.20 14.53
N SER A 262 -9.65 -9.32 14.52
CA SER A 262 -9.87 -10.47 15.40
C SER A 262 -9.67 -10.15 16.88
N GLU A 263 -8.92 -9.10 17.22
CA GLU A 263 -8.63 -8.70 18.59
C GLU A 263 -9.74 -7.84 19.21
N LEU A 264 -10.80 -7.51 18.45
CA LEU A 264 -11.90 -6.71 18.98
C LEU A 264 -12.73 -7.49 20.00
N PRO A 265 -13.04 -6.89 21.17
CA PRO A 265 -13.97 -7.47 22.14
C PRO A 265 -15.38 -7.67 21.56
N LEU A 266 -16.10 -8.70 22.03
CA LEU A 266 -17.45 -9.04 21.56
C LEU A 266 -18.46 -7.88 21.66
N HIS A 267 -18.36 -7.03 22.69
CA HIS A 267 -19.23 -5.88 22.87
C HIS A 267 -18.95 -4.74 21.87
N ILE A 268 -17.74 -4.67 21.32
CA ILE A 268 -17.36 -3.74 20.26
C ILE A 268 -17.78 -4.30 18.89
N GLN A 269 -17.67 -5.61 18.72
CA GLN A 269 -18.11 -6.30 17.50
C GLN A 269 -19.60 -6.01 17.19
N SER A 270 -20.47 -5.92 18.20
CA SER A 270 -21.89 -5.56 17.99
C SER A 270 -22.08 -4.11 17.53
N LYS A 271 -21.28 -3.17 18.03
CA LYS A 271 -21.31 -1.77 17.58
C LYS A 271 -20.73 -1.62 16.17
N LEU A 272 -19.68 -2.36 15.84
CA LEU A 272 -19.12 -2.40 14.50
C LEU A 272 -20.11 -3.01 13.50
N LEU A 273 -20.87 -4.02 13.91
CA LEU A 273 -21.96 -4.57 13.10
C LEU A 273 -23.00 -3.49 12.77
N GLN A 274 -23.40 -2.67 13.73
CA GLN A 274 -24.33 -1.57 13.50
C GLN A 274 -23.76 -0.54 12.52
N LEU A 275 -22.47 -0.21 12.62
CA LEU A 275 -21.79 0.66 11.66
C LEU A 275 -21.82 0.10 10.24
N LEU A 276 -21.53 -1.19 10.08
CA LEU A 276 -21.49 -1.84 8.77
C LEU A 276 -22.88 -2.02 8.14
N GLN A 277 -23.88 -2.39 8.95
CA GLN A 277 -25.24 -2.69 8.48
C GLN A 277 -26.07 -1.44 8.24
N ASN A 278 -26.12 -0.54 9.23
CA ASN A 278 -27.04 0.59 9.22
C ASN A 278 -26.36 1.88 8.77
N LYS A 279 -25.03 1.86 8.58
CA LYS A 279 -24.23 3.07 8.32
C LYS A 279 -24.46 4.13 9.39
N THR A 280 -24.59 3.70 10.65
CA THR A 280 -24.77 4.58 11.81
C THR A 280 -23.90 4.15 12.98
N TYR A 281 -23.51 5.11 13.81
CA TYR A 281 -22.82 4.85 15.07
C TYR A 281 -23.32 5.79 16.18
N MET A 282 -23.03 5.46 17.44
CA MET A 282 -23.41 6.25 18.60
C MET A 282 -22.20 6.43 19.53
N PRO A 283 -21.71 7.66 19.75
CA PRO A 283 -20.68 7.95 20.72
C PRO A 283 -21.10 7.53 22.14
N ILE A 284 -20.12 7.27 23.00
CA ILE A 284 -20.38 6.90 24.39
C ILE A 284 -21.08 8.07 25.11
N GLY A 285 -22.20 7.77 25.75
CA GLY A 285 -23.03 8.75 26.46
C GLY A 285 -23.94 9.60 25.56
N ALA A 286 -23.88 9.44 24.24
CA ALA A 286 -24.77 10.17 23.33
C ALA A 286 -26.20 9.62 23.36
N ALA A 287 -27.18 10.52 23.26
CA ALA A 287 -28.60 10.16 23.16
C ALA A 287 -29.09 9.96 21.72
N LYS A 288 -28.25 10.25 20.72
CA LYS A 288 -28.59 10.20 19.29
C LYS A 288 -27.56 9.39 18.50
N THR A 289 -28.04 8.70 17.48
CA THR A 289 -27.23 8.04 16.46
C THR A 289 -26.83 9.01 15.36
N TYR A 290 -25.64 8.82 14.81
CA TYR A 290 -25.09 9.60 13.70
C TYR A 290 -24.91 8.70 12.48
N GLU A 291 -25.21 9.19 11.28
CA GLU A 291 -24.88 8.51 10.03
C GLU A 291 -23.38 8.57 9.76
N ALA A 292 -22.85 7.53 9.11
CA ALA A 292 -21.44 7.40 8.74
C ALA A 292 -21.30 7.00 7.28
N ASP A 293 -20.74 7.91 6.50
CA ASP A 293 -20.29 7.67 5.13
C ASP A 293 -18.80 7.25 5.14
N VAL A 294 -18.53 6.01 5.57
CA VAL A 294 -17.15 5.49 5.68
C VAL A 294 -17.03 4.15 4.97
N ARG A 295 -16.00 4.02 4.14
CA ARG A 295 -15.58 2.72 3.58
C ARG A 295 -14.77 1.96 4.62
N ILE A 296 -15.09 0.70 4.85
CA ILE A 296 -14.38 -0.15 5.81
C ILE A 296 -13.45 -1.11 5.08
N ILE A 297 -12.19 -1.13 5.49
CA ILE A 297 -11.23 -2.19 5.15
C ILE A 297 -10.83 -2.83 6.47
N ALA A 298 -10.94 -4.16 6.58
CA ALA A 298 -10.51 -4.89 7.76
C ALA A 298 -9.38 -5.86 7.39
N ALA A 299 -8.44 -6.08 8.30
CA ALA A 299 -7.38 -7.06 8.15
C ALA A 299 -7.25 -7.96 9.38
N THR A 300 -6.83 -9.22 9.17
CA THR A 300 -6.49 -10.15 10.26
C THR A 300 -5.50 -11.21 9.78
N ASN A 301 -4.67 -11.69 10.70
CA ASN A 301 -3.87 -12.90 10.53
C ASN A 301 -4.54 -14.18 11.06
N GLN A 302 -5.65 -14.06 11.79
CA GLN A 302 -6.33 -15.18 12.42
C GLN A 302 -7.40 -15.80 11.51
N ASN A 303 -7.73 -17.06 11.78
CA ASN A 303 -8.85 -17.74 11.13
C ASN A 303 -10.17 -17.36 11.83
N LEU A 304 -10.90 -16.40 11.26
CA LEU A 304 -12.18 -15.92 11.83
C LEU A 304 -13.22 -17.04 11.95
N GLU A 305 -13.26 -18.01 11.05
CA GLU A 305 -14.20 -19.14 11.13
C GLU A 305 -13.94 -20.01 12.37
N LYS A 306 -12.67 -20.17 12.74
CA LYS A 306 -12.29 -20.86 13.98
C LYS A 306 -12.72 -20.04 15.20
N LEU A 307 -12.46 -18.72 15.21
CA LEU A 307 -12.87 -17.84 16.31
C LEU A 307 -14.39 -17.78 16.51
N ILE A 308 -15.16 -17.93 15.43
CA ILE A 308 -16.62 -18.07 15.51
C ILE A 308 -17.02 -19.36 16.25
N LYS A 309 -16.39 -20.49 15.92
CA LYS A 309 -16.63 -21.77 16.61
C LYS A 309 -16.25 -21.71 18.09
N ASP A 310 -15.20 -20.96 18.40
CA ASP A 310 -14.69 -20.77 19.77
C ASP A 310 -15.48 -19.69 20.55
N GLY A 311 -16.49 -19.06 19.93
CA GLY A 311 -17.33 -18.03 20.56
C GLY A 311 -16.65 -16.67 20.78
N GLN A 312 -15.47 -16.47 20.19
CA GLN A 312 -14.66 -15.25 20.32
C GLN A 312 -14.97 -14.21 19.23
N PHE A 313 -15.62 -14.63 18.15
CA PHE A 313 -16.02 -13.73 17.06
C PHE A 313 -17.47 -13.98 16.65
N ARG A 314 -18.22 -12.91 16.35
CA ARG A 314 -19.62 -13.04 15.97
C ARG A 314 -19.76 -13.42 14.49
N ALA A 315 -20.60 -14.43 14.23
CA ALA A 315 -20.88 -14.89 12.87
C ALA A 315 -21.55 -13.81 12.00
N ASP A 316 -22.47 -13.02 12.56
CA ASP A 316 -23.17 -11.95 11.85
C ASP A 316 -22.24 -10.83 11.37
N LEU A 317 -21.25 -10.46 12.18
CA LEU A 317 -20.19 -9.52 11.82
C LEU A 317 -19.29 -10.08 10.72
N PHE A 318 -18.89 -11.34 10.82
CA PHE A 318 -18.06 -11.98 9.80
C PHE A 318 -18.70 -11.91 8.42
N TYR A 319 -19.99 -12.21 8.28
CA TYR A 319 -20.67 -12.13 6.98
C TYR A 319 -20.76 -10.70 6.43
N ARG A 320 -20.76 -9.67 7.29
CA ARG A 320 -20.74 -8.25 6.86
C ARG A 320 -19.34 -7.72 6.56
N LEU A 321 -18.31 -8.33 7.11
CA LEU A 321 -16.91 -8.04 6.77
C LEU A 321 -16.47 -8.78 5.50
N ASN A 322 -16.83 -10.05 5.37
CA ASN A 322 -16.38 -10.96 4.32
C ASN A 322 -17.15 -10.79 2.99
N VAL A 323 -17.39 -9.53 2.58
CA VAL A 323 -18.09 -9.24 1.31
C VAL A 323 -17.12 -9.33 0.13
N LEU A 324 -15.95 -8.69 0.25
CA LEU A 324 -14.85 -8.80 -0.70
C LEU A 324 -13.60 -9.33 0.00
N PRO A 325 -13.39 -10.66 0.01
CA PRO A 325 -12.19 -11.25 0.59
C PRO A 325 -10.96 -11.06 -0.29
N VAL A 326 -9.86 -10.63 0.31
CA VAL A 326 -8.53 -10.55 -0.29
C VAL A 326 -7.59 -11.42 0.53
N LYS A 327 -7.08 -12.50 -0.06
CA LYS A 327 -6.09 -13.35 0.60
C LYS A 327 -4.69 -12.96 0.14
N MET A 328 -3.86 -12.49 1.07
CA MET A 328 -2.46 -12.17 0.84
C MET A 328 -1.63 -13.47 0.89
N PRO A 329 -0.91 -13.83 -0.19
CA PRO A 329 -0.06 -15.01 -0.19
C PRO A 329 1.20 -14.75 0.65
N PRO A 330 1.64 -15.74 1.45
CA PRO A 330 2.91 -15.67 2.14
C PRO A 330 4.08 -15.68 1.15
N LEU A 331 5.25 -15.17 1.57
CA LEU A 331 6.41 -14.97 0.71
C LEU A 331 6.93 -16.28 0.09
N ARG A 332 6.80 -17.40 0.79
CA ARG A 332 7.12 -18.75 0.28
C ARG A 332 6.26 -19.20 -0.92
N GLU A 333 5.06 -18.65 -1.10
CA GLU A 333 4.19 -18.92 -2.26
C GLU A 333 4.48 -17.99 -3.45
N ARG A 334 5.35 -16.99 -3.26
CA ARG A 334 5.74 -15.99 -4.27
C ARG A 334 7.26 -15.80 -4.29
N LYS A 335 8.00 -16.90 -4.44
CA LYS A 335 9.48 -16.89 -4.37
C LYS A 335 10.15 -15.99 -5.41
N GLU A 336 9.51 -15.78 -6.57
CA GLU A 336 10.01 -14.85 -7.60
C GLU A 336 10.10 -13.40 -7.10
N ASP A 337 9.32 -13.04 -6.07
CA ASP A 337 9.31 -11.68 -5.52
C ASP A 337 10.46 -11.43 -4.54
N ILE A 338 11.10 -12.49 -4.02
CA ILE A 338 12.15 -12.38 -2.99
C ILE A 338 13.33 -11.58 -3.52
N PHE A 339 13.81 -11.87 -4.75
CA PHE A 339 14.98 -11.16 -5.29
C PHE A 339 14.73 -9.67 -5.53
N PRO A 340 13.64 -9.23 -6.19
CA PRO A 340 13.28 -7.82 -6.27
C PRO A 340 13.16 -7.14 -4.90
N LEU A 341 12.57 -7.81 -3.91
CA LEU A 341 12.43 -7.27 -2.55
C LEU A 341 13.79 -7.10 -1.87
N LEU A 342 14.66 -8.10 -1.92
CA LEU A 342 16.02 -8.02 -1.38
C LEU A 342 16.79 -6.83 -1.98
N TYR A 343 16.73 -6.67 -3.29
CA TYR A 343 17.39 -5.57 -3.98
C TYR A 343 16.83 -4.21 -3.58
N PHE A 344 15.51 -4.09 -3.48
CA PHE A 344 14.85 -2.86 -3.03
C PHE A 344 15.28 -2.46 -1.62
N TYR A 345 15.19 -3.38 -0.67
CA TYR A 345 15.56 -3.11 0.72
C TYR A 345 17.06 -2.84 0.88
N LEU A 346 17.91 -3.56 0.15
CA LEU A 346 19.35 -3.32 0.14
C LEU A 346 19.66 -1.89 -0.30
N LYS A 347 19.06 -1.44 -1.41
CA LYS A 347 19.21 -0.07 -1.90
C LYS A 347 18.69 0.95 -0.89
N LYS A 348 17.51 0.72 -0.31
CA LYS A 348 16.89 1.58 0.71
C LYS A 348 17.83 1.76 1.92
N PHE A 349 18.36 0.68 2.45
CA PHE A 349 19.20 0.71 3.65
C PHE A 349 20.63 1.18 3.36
N ASN A 350 21.19 0.89 2.19
CA ASN A 350 22.46 1.48 1.76
C ASN A 350 22.41 3.02 1.74
N VAL A 351 21.34 3.59 1.16
CA VAL A 351 21.13 5.05 1.18
C VAL A 351 20.95 5.56 2.61
N ARG A 352 20.10 4.90 3.40
CA ARG A 352 19.80 5.32 4.78
C ARG A 352 21.02 5.31 5.70
N HIS A 353 21.90 4.33 5.56
CA HIS A 353 23.08 4.14 6.42
C HIS A 353 24.39 4.61 5.79
N HIS A 354 24.32 5.26 4.61
CA HIS A 354 25.49 5.70 3.85
C HIS A 354 26.52 4.58 3.62
N LYS A 355 26.02 3.38 3.25
CA LYS A 355 26.81 2.19 2.93
C LYS A 355 26.67 1.84 1.45
N GLN A 356 27.58 0.98 0.97
CA GLN A 356 27.56 0.44 -0.39
C GLN A 356 27.67 -1.08 -0.35
N ARG A 357 26.67 -1.73 0.27
CA ARG A 357 26.67 -3.18 0.44
C ARG A 357 26.11 -3.89 -0.79
N HIS A 358 26.65 -5.07 -1.09
CA HIS A 358 26.19 -5.95 -2.16
C HIS A 358 25.99 -7.36 -1.62
N PHE A 359 24.99 -8.10 -2.13
CA PHE A 359 24.86 -9.52 -1.77
C PHE A 359 25.73 -10.38 -2.68
N SER A 360 26.47 -11.31 -2.07
CA SER A 360 27.08 -12.41 -2.83
C SER A 360 26.00 -13.33 -3.44
N SER A 361 26.32 -13.97 -4.56
CA SER A 361 25.42 -14.90 -5.25
C SER A 361 24.97 -16.07 -4.36
N LYS A 362 25.85 -16.53 -3.46
CA LYS A 362 25.53 -17.57 -2.46
C LYS A 362 24.47 -17.10 -1.47
N VAL A 363 24.57 -15.87 -0.96
CA VAL A 363 23.57 -15.30 -0.04
C VAL A 363 22.22 -15.19 -0.71
N ILE A 364 22.16 -14.70 -1.95
CA ILE A 364 20.89 -14.59 -2.70
C ILE A 364 20.21 -15.96 -2.83
N LYS A 365 20.96 -17.02 -3.15
CA LYS A 365 20.41 -18.39 -3.25
C LYS A 365 19.85 -18.89 -1.91
N ILE A 366 20.58 -18.68 -0.82
CA ILE A 366 20.13 -19.06 0.53
C ILE A 366 18.80 -18.37 0.85
N LEU A 367 18.76 -17.04 0.65
CA LEU A 367 17.59 -16.22 0.95
C LEU A 367 16.39 -16.51 0.05
N GLN A 368 16.59 -16.91 -1.22
CA GLN A 368 15.50 -17.33 -2.10
C GLN A 368 14.87 -18.67 -1.70
N ASN A 369 15.67 -19.56 -1.09
CA ASN A 369 15.22 -20.90 -0.70
C ASN A 369 14.58 -20.96 0.68
N TYR A 370 14.81 -19.94 1.51
CA TYR A 370 14.22 -19.80 2.84
C TYR A 370 12.69 -19.63 2.78
N ASP A 371 11.99 -20.17 3.78
CA ASP A 371 10.52 -20.17 3.81
C ASP A 371 9.90 -18.87 4.35
N TRP A 372 10.70 -17.98 4.96
CA TRP A 372 10.29 -16.65 5.44
C TRP A 372 9.02 -16.67 6.33
N PRO A 373 9.07 -17.31 7.52
CA PRO A 373 7.93 -17.36 8.44
C PRO A 373 7.42 -15.97 8.87
N GLY A 374 8.30 -14.95 8.94
CA GLY A 374 7.92 -13.56 9.21
C GLY A 374 7.70 -12.72 7.94
N ASN A 375 7.65 -13.36 6.76
CA ASN A 375 7.36 -12.76 5.46
C ASN A 375 8.23 -11.51 5.17
N ILE A 376 7.65 -10.44 4.63
CA ILE A 376 8.37 -9.23 4.25
C ILE A 376 9.00 -8.54 5.47
N ARG A 377 8.36 -8.61 6.64
CA ARG A 377 8.87 -7.96 7.86
C ARG A 377 10.20 -8.58 8.31
N GLU A 378 10.30 -9.90 8.24
CA GLU A 378 11.55 -10.61 8.53
C GLU A 378 12.63 -10.31 7.49
N LEU A 379 12.25 -10.30 6.19
CA LEU A 379 13.16 -9.94 5.10
C LEU A 379 13.71 -8.52 5.25
N GLU A 380 12.84 -7.54 5.52
CA GLU A 380 13.25 -6.15 5.73
C GLU A 380 14.23 -6.02 6.90
N ASN A 381 13.92 -6.64 8.04
CA ASN A 381 14.77 -6.60 9.23
C ASN A 381 16.13 -7.26 9.00
N LEU A 382 16.15 -8.43 8.32
CA LEU A 382 17.39 -9.12 8.01
C LEU A 382 18.28 -8.27 7.10
N VAL A 383 17.72 -7.67 6.05
CA VAL A 383 18.49 -6.84 5.11
C VAL A 383 19.04 -5.60 5.82
N GLU A 384 18.25 -4.93 6.67
CA GLU A 384 18.73 -3.79 7.47
C GLU A 384 19.90 -4.22 8.37
N GLN A 385 19.75 -5.34 9.07
CA GLN A 385 20.78 -5.91 9.95
C GLN A 385 22.07 -6.21 9.18
N LEU A 386 22.00 -6.87 8.02
CA LEU A 386 23.17 -7.20 7.21
C LEU A 386 23.89 -5.96 6.69
N VAL A 387 23.13 -4.91 6.31
CA VAL A 387 23.74 -3.65 5.84
C VAL A 387 24.59 -2.99 6.93
N VAL A 388 24.11 -3.07 8.18
CA VAL A 388 24.76 -2.48 9.35
C VAL A 388 25.95 -3.32 9.84
N ILE A 389 25.78 -4.64 9.97
CA ILE A 389 26.74 -5.53 10.64
C ILE A 389 27.90 -5.95 9.72
N ALA A 390 27.65 -6.12 8.42
CA ALA A 390 28.68 -6.63 7.51
C ALA A 390 29.97 -5.78 7.62
N GLU A 391 31.12 -6.43 7.77
CA GLU A 391 32.39 -5.71 7.86
C GLU A 391 32.85 -5.24 6.47
N GLN A 392 32.60 -6.06 5.45
CA GLN A 392 33.01 -5.85 4.07
C GLN A 392 31.85 -5.30 3.22
N ASP A 393 32.17 -4.67 2.09
CA ASP A 393 31.14 -4.18 1.15
C ASP A 393 30.31 -5.33 0.58
N ASP A 394 30.90 -6.51 0.37
CA ASP A 394 30.17 -7.70 -0.01
C ASP A 394 29.66 -8.46 1.22
N ILE A 395 28.36 -8.76 1.24
CA ILE A 395 27.70 -9.57 2.24
C ILE A 395 27.85 -11.05 1.85
N PHE A 396 28.53 -11.79 2.71
CA PHE A 396 28.79 -13.21 2.55
C PHE A 396 27.87 -14.06 3.42
N HIS A 397 27.82 -15.35 3.11
CA HIS A 397 27.00 -16.31 3.88
C HIS A 397 27.37 -16.36 5.38
N SER A 398 28.61 -16.04 5.75
CA SER A 398 29.07 -15.94 7.13
C SER A 398 28.40 -14.81 7.93
N ASP A 399 27.86 -13.81 7.24
CA ASP A 399 27.18 -12.67 7.88
C ASP A 399 25.70 -12.98 8.18
N LEU A 400 25.17 -14.08 7.61
CA LEU A 400 23.80 -14.53 7.87
C LEU A 400 23.72 -15.18 9.27
N PRO A 401 22.59 -15.02 9.98
CA PRO A 401 22.33 -15.78 11.21
C PRO A 401 22.38 -17.31 11.01
N GLU A 402 22.76 -18.05 12.04
CA GLU A 402 23.04 -19.50 11.95
C GLU A 402 21.86 -20.33 11.41
N HIS A 403 20.62 -19.93 11.68
CA HIS A 403 19.42 -20.63 11.23
C HIS A 403 19.21 -20.59 9.71
N PHE A 404 19.85 -19.67 8.99
CA PHE A 404 19.86 -19.67 7.51
C PHE A 404 20.83 -20.70 6.92
N TRP A 405 21.77 -21.23 7.72
CA TRP A 405 22.75 -22.22 7.27
C TRP A 405 22.19 -23.65 7.30
N GLU A 406 21.31 -23.96 8.26
CA GLU A 406 20.79 -25.32 8.47
C GLU A 406 19.86 -25.81 7.34
N GLU A 407 19.15 -24.91 6.64
CA GLU A 407 18.21 -25.29 5.58
C GLU A 407 18.87 -25.55 4.21
N CYS A 408 20.04 -24.97 3.94
CA CYS A 408 20.72 -25.11 2.64
C CYS A 408 21.56 -26.39 2.53
N ASP A 409 22.24 -26.81 3.61
CA ASP A 409 23.00 -28.07 3.62
C ASP A 409 22.09 -29.32 3.54
N GLU A 410 20.79 -29.17 3.84
CA GLU A 410 19.85 -30.28 3.90
C GLU A 410 19.18 -30.65 2.58
N LYS A 411 19.10 -29.74 1.59
CA LYS A 411 18.35 -29.98 0.33
C LYS A 411 19.24 -30.24 -0.89
N GLU A 412 20.41 -29.60 -1.02
CA GLU A 412 21.26 -29.78 -2.21
C GLU A 412 22.16 -31.02 -2.12
N ASP A 413 22.56 -31.46 -0.93
CA ASP A 413 23.69 -32.39 -0.77
C ASP A 413 23.32 -33.89 -0.65
N LEU A 414 22.02 -34.21 -0.78
CA LEU A 414 21.50 -35.59 -0.75
C LEU A 414 21.38 -36.24 -2.14
N LEU A 415 21.35 -35.45 -3.23
CA LEU A 415 21.08 -35.93 -4.59
C LEU A 415 22.08 -35.46 -5.65
N SER A 416 23.02 -34.57 -5.32
CA SER A 416 24.12 -34.23 -6.22
C SER A 416 25.12 -35.39 -6.29
N ILE A 417 25.06 -36.17 -7.36
CA ILE A 417 26.08 -37.16 -7.72
C ILE A 417 27.28 -36.37 -8.26
N PRO A 418 28.46 -36.40 -7.62
CA PRO A 418 29.67 -35.83 -8.21
C PRO A 418 29.95 -36.54 -9.54
N SER A 419 30.13 -35.78 -10.61
CA SER A 419 30.43 -36.33 -11.94
C SER A 419 31.76 -37.08 -11.88
N GLY A 420 31.73 -38.41 -11.86
CA GLY A 420 32.92 -39.27 -11.83
C GLY A 420 32.89 -40.42 -10.80
N ASP A 421 31.96 -40.40 -9.83
CA ASP A 421 31.88 -41.47 -8.82
C ASP A 421 31.03 -42.66 -9.29
N SER A 422 31.44 -43.88 -8.93
CA SER A 422 30.62 -45.08 -9.15
C SER A 422 29.41 -45.12 -8.21
N LEU A 423 28.31 -45.77 -8.65
CA LEU A 423 27.06 -45.88 -7.88
C LEU A 423 27.30 -46.39 -6.45
N THR A 424 28.27 -47.30 -6.28
CA THR A 424 28.63 -47.87 -4.97
C THR A 424 29.30 -46.87 -4.04
N VAL A 425 30.07 -45.91 -4.56
CA VAL A 425 30.69 -44.83 -3.77
C VAL A 425 29.64 -43.79 -3.36
N SER A 426 28.76 -43.43 -4.28
CA SER A 426 27.66 -42.48 -4.02
C SER A 426 26.71 -42.98 -2.92
N LEU A 427 26.29 -44.25 -2.99
CA LEU A 427 25.44 -44.86 -1.95
C LEU A 427 26.11 -44.89 -0.57
N GLN A 428 27.43 -45.11 -0.51
CA GLN A 428 28.17 -45.08 0.76
C GLN A 428 28.27 -43.66 1.35
N ASN A 429 28.41 -42.65 0.51
CA ASN A 429 28.43 -41.25 0.94
C ASN A 429 27.06 -40.82 1.48
N ILE A 430 25.97 -41.20 0.82
CA ILE A 430 24.60 -40.95 1.29
C ILE A 430 24.37 -41.67 2.63
N GLU A 431 24.73 -42.96 2.72
CA GLU A 431 24.62 -43.74 3.96
C GLU A 431 25.42 -43.10 5.11
N LYS A 432 26.65 -42.64 4.84
CA LYS A 432 27.51 -41.93 5.80
C LYS A 432 26.86 -40.63 6.30
N LYS A 433 26.27 -39.83 5.42
CA LYS A 433 25.59 -38.57 5.78
C LYS A 433 24.35 -38.82 6.63
N ILE A 434 23.51 -39.78 6.26
CA ILE A 434 22.30 -40.17 7.01
C ILE A 434 22.66 -40.61 8.44
N ILE A 435 23.66 -41.49 8.56
CA ILE A 435 24.12 -42.00 9.86
C ILE A 435 24.70 -40.88 10.72
N ARG A 436 25.50 -39.98 10.13
CA ARG A 436 26.08 -38.83 10.85
C ARG A 436 25.01 -37.86 11.36
N LYS A 437 23.97 -37.59 10.56
CA LYS A 437 22.84 -36.72 10.93
C LYS A 437 22.02 -37.33 12.07
N ALA A 438 21.66 -38.61 11.96
CA ALA A 438 20.91 -39.30 13.01
C ALA A 438 21.71 -39.38 14.32
N TYR A 439 23.02 -39.61 14.24
CA TYR A 439 23.88 -39.65 15.42
C TYR A 439 24.02 -38.28 16.10
N LYS A 440 24.19 -37.18 15.33
CA LYS A 440 24.19 -35.80 15.87
C LYS A 440 22.90 -35.48 16.62
N LYS A 441 21.74 -35.88 16.08
CA LYS A 441 20.41 -35.60 16.65
C LYS A 441 20.13 -36.39 17.93
N HIS A 442 20.48 -37.68 17.96
CA HIS A 442 20.09 -38.57 19.05
C HIS A 442 21.20 -38.83 20.10
N LYS A 443 22.45 -38.44 19.79
CA LYS A 443 23.67 -38.45 20.65
C LYS A 443 24.05 -39.78 21.30
N THR A 444 23.24 -40.82 21.13
CA THR A 444 23.39 -42.15 21.74
C THR A 444 23.17 -43.22 20.68
N ILE A 445 24.03 -44.24 20.68
CA ILE A 445 24.02 -45.30 19.64
C ILE A 445 22.66 -46.02 19.64
N ARG A 446 22.11 -46.34 20.82
CA ARG A 446 20.83 -47.06 20.95
C ARG A 446 19.63 -46.27 20.41
N LYS A 447 19.53 -44.97 20.68
CA LYS A 447 18.43 -44.13 20.14
C LYS A 447 18.61 -43.89 18.64
N THR A 448 19.85 -43.74 18.19
CA THR A 448 20.17 -43.55 16.76
C THR A 448 19.81 -44.80 15.95
N ALA A 449 20.13 -46.00 16.45
CA ALA A 449 19.82 -47.27 15.79
C ALA A 449 18.31 -47.49 15.65
N ASN A 450 17.55 -47.23 16.72
CA ASN A 450 16.09 -47.30 16.71
C ASN A 450 15.46 -46.29 15.74
N ALA A 451 15.96 -45.05 15.71
CA ALA A 451 15.46 -44.01 14.81
C ALA A 451 15.73 -44.33 13.32
N LEU A 452 16.82 -45.04 13.03
CA LEU A 452 17.18 -45.48 11.68
C LEU A 452 16.59 -46.85 11.29
N GLY A 453 15.89 -47.53 12.20
CA GLY A 453 15.33 -48.87 11.94
C GLY A 453 16.37 -49.98 11.76
N ILE A 454 17.60 -49.80 12.26
CA ILE A 454 18.70 -50.77 12.13
C ILE A 454 19.13 -51.31 13.49
N THR A 455 19.80 -52.47 13.50
CA THR A 455 20.30 -53.07 14.74
C THR A 455 21.50 -52.29 15.30
N HIS A 456 21.67 -52.37 16.63
CA HIS A 456 22.78 -51.72 17.34
C HIS A 456 24.16 -52.14 16.80
N SER A 457 24.33 -53.44 16.52
CA SER A 457 25.57 -54.00 15.96
C SER A 457 25.86 -53.50 14.54
N LEU A 458 24.83 -53.35 13.70
CA LEU A 458 24.97 -52.81 12.35
C LEU A 458 25.36 -51.33 12.37
N LEU A 459 24.73 -50.53 13.24
CA LEU A 459 25.10 -49.12 13.40
C LEU A 459 26.54 -48.96 13.90
N MET A 460 26.98 -49.75 14.90
CA MET A 460 28.38 -49.70 15.37
C MET A 460 29.38 -50.00 14.25
N ARG A 461 29.12 -51.03 13.43
CA ARG A 461 29.98 -51.38 12.30
C ARG A 461 30.08 -50.24 11.28
N ARG A 462 28.96 -49.54 11.02
CA ARG A 462 28.92 -48.40 10.09
C ARG A 462 29.58 -47.14 10.68
N LEU A 463 29.42 -46.88 11.98
CA LEU A 463 30.09 -45.77 12.66
C LEU A 463 31.61 -45.92 12.63
N LYS A 464 32.12 -47.16 12.81
CA LYS A 464 33.56 -47.49 12.68
C LYS A 464 34.04 -47.44 11.23
N LYS A 465 33.25 -47.95 10.28
CA LYS A 465 33.57 -47.88 8.84
C LYS A 465 33.71 -46.42 8.34
N TYR A 466 32.96 -45.49 8.92
CA TYR A 466 32.89 -44.11 8.45
C TYR A 466 33.62 -43.08 9.34
N ASP A 467 34.37 -43.53 10.36
CA ASP A 467 35.08 -42.70 11.34
C ASP A 467 34.19 -41.59 11.95
N ILE A 468 32.97 -41.95 12.34
CA ILE A 468 32.01 -40.98 12.92
C ILE A 468 32.17 -40.86 14.44
N VAL A 469 32.77 -41.86 15.09
CA VAL A 469 33.06 -41.88 16.53
C VAL A 469 34.51 -42.35 16.68
N GLN A 470 35.39 -41.47 17.17
CA GLN A 470 36.71 -41.89 17.65
C GLN A 470 36.52 -42.57 19.01
N GLU A 471 37.15 -43.75 19.17
CA GLU A 471 37.27 -44.42 20.46
C GLU A 471 37.88 -43.39 21.45
N ARG A 472 37.12 -43.00 22.47
CA ARG A 472 37.71 -42.38 23.66
C ARG A 472 38.39 -43.53 24.40
N ASP A 473 39.70 -43.42 24.59
CA ASP A 473 40.45 -44.24 25.55
C ASP A 473 39.78 -44.24 26.93
#